data_AF-A0A3B8W3U0-F1
#
_entry.id   AF-A0A3B8W3U0-F1
#
_cell.length_a   1.000
_cell.length_b   1.000
_cell.length_c   1.000
_cell.angle_alpha   90.00
_cell.angle_beta   90.00
_cell.angle_gamma   90.00
#
_symmetry.space_group_name_H-M   'P 1'
#
loop_
_entity.id
_entity.type
_entity.pdbx_description
1 polymer ?
#
loop_
_entity_poly.entity_id
_entity_poly.type
_entity_poly.pdbx_seq_one_letter_code
_entity_poly.pdbx_strand_id
1 'polypeptide(L)'
;MLFAQLHALFYNGDILMLYAACGFSLLAVCRLSNKAVFTIATILLLQPFEWGRMLYALIDPSYQTNVGSFYAKWGELCWPVGTSGTFFEFLKSNITDGQLYSNVWQIENGRLFQVPALFMYGMLLGRMRYFVKCETSVRFWKRTLIIAGAAFVVLYFTKMGIAPYIKPMSEAFNTGYSIAIGSYLNFLFMCVLVSMFTL
;
A
#
# COMPACT_ATOMS: atom_id res chain seq x y z
N MET A 1 -11.95 -7.05 13.15
CA MET A 1 -12.14 -5.66 13.63
C MET A 1 -11.82 -5.53 15.12
N LEU A 2 -12.40 -6.33 16.02
CA LEU A 2 -12.08 -6.26 17.47
C LEU A 2 -10.57 -6.35 17.78
N PHE A 3 -9.86 -7.29 17.17
CA PHE A 3 -8.40 -7.40 17.36
C PHE A 3 -7.63 -6.16 16.89
N ALA A 4 -8.03 -5.58 15.75
CA ALA A 4 -7.43 -4.35 15.25
C ALA A 4 -7.66 -3.17 16.20
N GLN A 5 -8.86 -3.08 16.78
CA GLN A 5 -9.19 -2.05 17.77
C GLN A 5 -8.38 -2.20 19.07
N LEU A 6 -8.18 -3.45 19.52
CA LEU A 6 -7.32 -3.73 20.67
C LEU A 6 -5.85 -3.41 20.40
N HIS A 7 -5.37 -3.65 19.19
CA HIS A 7 -4.01 -3.27 18.79
C HIS A 7 -3.86 -1.74 18.69
N ALA A 8 -4.85 -1.07 18.10
CA ALA A 8 -4.87 0.37 17.93
C ALA A 8 -4.81 1.13 19.25
N LEU A 9 -5.37 0.60 20.34
CA LEU A 9 -5.25 1.16 21.70
C LEU A 9 -3.81 1.46 22.11
N PHE A 10 -2.86 0.63 21.70
CA PHE A 10 -1.45 0.74 22.09
C PHE A 10 -0.58 1.29 20.97
N TYR A 11 -1.10 1.40 19.75
CA TYR A 11 -0.33 1.80 18.57
C TYR A 11 -1.15 2.69 17.61
N ASN A 12 -0.80 3.97 17.63
CA ASN A 12 -1.34 5.07 16.83
C ASN A 12 -1.07 4.94 15.32
N GLY A 13 -0.25 3.98 14.88
CA GLY A 13 0.03 3.67 13.46
C GLY A 13 -0.67 2.41 12.95
N ASP A 14 -1.81 2.02 13.53
CA ASP A 14 -2.44 0.72 13.26
C ASP A 14 -2.80 0.52 11.78
N ILE A 15 -2.26 -0.55 11.18
CA ILE A 15 -2.58 -0.98 9.81
C ILE A 15 -3.71 -2.00 9.76
N LEU A 16 -4.01 -2.65 10.90
CA LEU A 16 -4.90 -3.80 10.96
C LEU A 16 -6.36 -3.41 10.71
N MET A 17 -6.75 -2.20 11.10
CA MET A 17 -8.11 -1.73 10.87
C MET A 17 -8.40 -1.55 9.37
N LEU A 18 -7.49 -0.92 8.63
CA LEU A 18 -7.58 -0.83 7.17
C LEU A 18 -7.60 -2.23 6.55
N TYR A 19 -6.74 -3.14 7.01
CA TYR A 19 -6.67 -4.50 6.46
C TYR A 19 -7.97 -5.27 6.71
N ALA A 20 -8.55 -5.14 7.91
CA ALA A 20 -9.84 -5.74 8.22
C ALA A 20 -10.96 -5.20 7.32
N ALA A 21 -10.96 -3.90 7.02
CA ALA A 21 -11.91 -3.28 6.09
C ALA A 21 -11.68 -3.75 4.64
N CYS A 22 -10.44 -3.72 4.16
CA CYS A 22 -10.07 -4.21 2.83
C CYS A 22 -10.35 -5.70 2.65
N GLY A 23 -10.38 -6.50 3.71
CA GLY A 23 -10.78 -7.92 3.68
C GLY A 23 -12.18 -8.13 3.08
N PHE A 24 -13.10 -7.20 3.27
CA PHE A 24 -14.45 -7.29 2.68
C PHE A 24 -14.44 -7.22 1.15
N SER A 25 -13.40 -6.61 0.54
CA SER A 25 -13.25 -6.61 -0.92
C SER A 25 -13.18 -8.03 -1.51
N LEU A 26 -12.64 -8.99 -0.73
CA LEU A 26 -12.58 -10.39 -1.15
C LEU A 26 -13.97 -11.01 -1.30
N LEU A 27 -14.96 -10.60 -0.49
CA LEU A 27 -16.33 -11.11 -0.61
C LEU A 27 -16.95 -10.75 -1.96
N ALA A 28 -16.64 -9.57 -2.50
CA ALA A 28 -17.14 -9.12 -3.80
C ALA A 28 -16.53 -9.91 -4.96
N VAL A 29 -15.27 -10.33 -4.84
CA VAL A 29 -14.54 -10.98 -5.94
C VAL A 29 -14.40 -12.50 -5.77
N CYS A 30 -14.81 -13.08 -4.64
CA CYS A 30 -14.55 -14.48 -4.33
C CYS A 30 -15.24 -15.46 -5.29
N ARG A 31 -16.34 -15.08 -5.94
CA ARG A 31 -17.02 -15.95 -6.92
C ARG A 31 -16.59 -15.70 -8.36
N LEU A 32 -15.76 -14.70 -8.60
CA LEU A 32 -15.27 -14.37 -9.94
C LEU A 32 -14.22 -15.39 -10.41
N SER A 33 -14.08 -15.47 -11.73
CA SER A 33 -13.05 -16.30 -12.38
C SER A 33 -11.65 -15.82 -12.03
N ASN A 34 -10.67 -16.72 -12.03
CA ASN A 34 -9.29 -16.37 -11.70
C ASN A 34 -8.73 -15.25 -12.58
N LYS A 35 -9.10 -15.22 -13.86
CA LYS A 35 -8.70 -14.17 -14.80
C LYS A 35 -9.30 -12.81 -14.41
N ALA A 36 -10.58 -12.76 -14.07
CA ALA A 36 -11.23 -11.51 -13.65
C ALA A 36 -10.61 -10.94 -12.37
N VAL A 37 -10.40 -11.78 -11.36
CA VAL A 37 -9.74 -11.35 -10.11
C VAL A 37 -8.33 -10.85 -10.38
N PHE A 38 -7.56 -11.55 -11.24
CA PHE A 38 -6.20 -11.13 -11.59
C PHE A 38 -6.19 -9.76 -12.29
N THR A 39 -7.12 -9.53 -13.22
CA THR A 39 -7.27 -8.23 -13.90
C THR A 39 -7.62 -7.12 -12.91
N ILE A 40 -8.60 -7.33 -12.03
CA ILE A 40 -8.99 -6.34 -11.01
C ILE A 40 -7.81 -6.04 -10.08
N ALA A 41 -7.15 -7.07 -9.56
CA ALA A 41 -5.98 -6.91 -8.69
C ALA A 41 -4.86 -6.13 -9.37
N THR A 42 -4.62 -6.39 -10.66
CA THR A 42 -3.59 -5.69 -11.44
C THR A 42 -3.95 -4.21 -11.65
N ILE A 43 -5.21 -3.91 -11.98
CA ILE A 43 -5.69 -2.52 -12.11
C ILE A 43 -5.52 -1.77 -10.79
N LEU A 44 -5.90 -2.37 -9.67
CA LEU A 44 -5.76 -1.76 -8.35
C LEU A 44 -4.27 -1.55 -7.98
N LEU A 45 -3.42 -2.54 -8.25
CA LEU A 45 -1.98 -2.47 -8.00
C LEU A 45 -1.32 -1.35 -8.81
N LEU A 46 -1.80 -1.07 -10.02
CA LEU A 46 -1.30 0.00 -10.89
C LEU A 46 -1.62 1.41 -10.36
N GLN A 47 -2.30 1.57 -9.22
CA GLN A 47 -2.57 2.87 -8.60
C GLN A 47 -3.15 3.91 -9.57
N PRO A 48 -4.24 3.60 -10.31
CA PRO A 48 -4.78 4.48 -11.36
C PRO A 48 -5.15 5.87 -10.84
N PHE A 49 -5.56 5.96 -9.57
CA PHE A 49 -5.84 7.22 -8.91
C PHE A 49 -4.60 8.12 -8.80
N GLU A 50 -3.44 7.55 -8.47
CA GLU A 50 -2.19 8.30 -8.33
C GLU A 50 -1.65 8.74 -9.70
N TRP A 51 -1.82 7.91 -10.73
CA TRP A 51 -1.56 8.34 -12.11
C TRP A 51 -2.48 9.47 -12.55
N GLY A 52 -3.77 9.38 -12.23
CA GLY A 52 -4.73 10.44 -12.52
C GLY A 52 -4.35 11.77 -11.85
N ARG A 53 -3.98 11.73 -10.56
CA ARG A 53 -3.47 12.89 -9.82
C ARG A 53 -2.22 13.48 -10.47
N MET A 54 -1.25 12.63 -10.82
CA MET A 54 0.00 13.05 -11.44
C MET A 54 -0.24 13.70 -12.81
N LEU A 55 -1.08 13.09 -13.66
CA LEU A 55 -1.45 13.65 -14.96
C LEU A 55 -2.23 14.95 -14.84
N TYR A 56 -3.13 15.06 -13.86
CA TYR A 56 -3.86 16.29 -13.61
C TYR A 56 -2.93 17.43 -13.19
N ALA A 57 -1.94 17.14 -12.34
CA ALA A 57 -0.91 18.10 -11.93
C ALA A 57 0.00 18.58 -13.09
N LEU A 58 0.09 17.83 -14.19
CA LEU A 58 0.76 18.27 -15.42
C LEU A 58 -0.09 19.24 -16.23
N ILE A 59 -1.41 19.02 -16.25
CA ILE A 59 -2.35 19.81 -17.05
C ILE A 59 -2.63 21.15 -16.35
N ASP A 60 -2.78 21.12 -15.03
CA ASP A 60 -3.04 22.30 -14.21
C ASP A 60 -1.89 22.52 -13.21
N PRO A 61 -0.94 23.41 -13.53
CA PRO A 61 0.17 23.75 -12.62
C PRO A 61 -0.28 24.42 -11.31
N SER A 62 -1.52 24.94 -11.23
CA SER A 62 -2.07 25.53 -10.01
C SER A 62 -2.64 24.49 -9.04
N TYR A 63 -2.76 23.24 -9.49
CA TYR A 63 -3.26 22.15 -8.66
C TYR A 63 -2.32 21.88 -7.49
N GLN A 64 -2.86 22.00 -6.28
CA GLN A 64 -2.19 21.65 -5.04
C GLN A 64 -2.70 20.31 -4.53
N THR A 65 -1.78 19.46 -4.09
CA THR A 65 -2.13 18.23 -3.39
C THR A 65 -2.38 18.53 -1.91
N ASN A 66 -3.43 17.93 -1.35
CA ASN A 66 -3.68 17.92 0.08
C ASN A 66 -3.16 16.64 0.76
N VAL A 67 -2.51 15.74 0.00
CA VAL A 67 -1.79 14.60 0.60
C VAL A 67 -0.71 15.16 1.52
N GLY A 68 -0.68 14.70 2.77
CA GLY A 68 0.12 15.33 3.81
C GLY A 68 -0.72 16.04 4.86
N SER A 69 -1.75 16.77 4.44
CA SER A 69 -2.40 17.75 5.31
C SER A 69 -3.49 17.14 6.19
N PHE A 70 -4.29 16.18 5.67
CA PHE A 70 -5.39 15.64 6.47
C PHE A 70 -4.93 14.70 7.56
N TYR A 71 -3.92 13.85 7.32
CA TYR A 71 -3.38 13.01 8.40
C TYR A 71 -2.57 13.84 9.40
N ALA A 72 -1.81 14.84 8.95
CA ALA A 72 -1.00 15.68 9.84
C ALA A 72 -1.87 16.38 10.91
N LYS A 73 -3.07 16.84 10.54
CA LYS A 73 -4.05 17.40 11.49
C LYS A 73 -4.32 16.46 12.69
N TRP A 74 -4.49 15.17 12.44
CA TRP A 74 -4.71 14.20 13.51
C TRP A 74 -3.40 13.85 14.24
N GLY A 75 -2.27 13.91 13.53
CA GLY A 75 -0.94 13.73 14.11
C GLY A 75 -0.60 14.80 15.14
N GLU A 76 -0.93 16.05 14.87
CA GLU A 76 -0.75 17.17 15.80
C GLU A 76 -1.54 17.00 17.10
N LEU A 77 -2.71 16.35 17.04
CA LEU A 77 -3.52 16.02 18.22
C LEU A 77 -2.94 14.84 19.01
N CYS A 78 -2.40 13.82 18.32
CA CYS A 78 -1.86 12.61 18.95
C CYS A 78 -0.47 12.83 19.57
N TRP A 79 0.37 13.65 18.94
CA TRP A 79 1.78 13.83 19.31
C TRP A 79 2.01 14.29 20.76
N PRO A 80 1.35 15.35 21.28
CA PRO A 80 1.55 15.80 22.66
C PRO A 80 1.11 14.75 23.69
N VAL A 81 0.03 14.01 23.40
CA VAL A 81 -0.47 12.94 24.27
C VAL A 81 0.49 11.73 24.26
N GLY A 82 1.04 11.37 23.10
CA GLY A 82 2.02 10.29 22.97
C GLY A 82 3.37 10.57 23.65
N THR A 83 3.71 11.84 23.85
CA THR A 83 5.01 12.25 24.44
C THR A 83 4.90 12.59 25.92
N SER A 84 3.80 13.20 26.36
CA SER A 84 3.67 13.75 27.71
C SER A 84 2.33 13.43 28.39
N GLY A 85 1.43 12.69 27.73
CA GLY A 85 0.13 12.34 28.28
C GLY A 85 0.18 11.19 29.29
N THR A 86 -0.86 11.07 30.11
CA THR A 86 -1.05 9.92 30.99
C THR A 86 -1.45 8.66 30.20
N PHE A 87 -1.31 7.48 30.82
CA PHE A 87 -1.65 6.22 30.18
C PHE A 87 -3.09 6.18 29.63
N PHE A 88 -4.08 6.64 30.40
CA PHE A 88 -5.47 6.63 29.94
C PHE A 88 -5.76 7.68 28.86
N GLU A 89 -5.07 8.83 28.90
CA GLU A 89 -5.15 9.82 27.82
C GLU A 89 -4.56 9.26 26.52
N PHE A 90 -3.44 8.54 26.61
CA PHE A 90 -2.83 7.86 25.47
C PHE A 90 -3.77 6.83 24.85
N LEU A 91 -4.37 5.94 25.66
CA LEU A 91 -5.33 4.96 25.16
C LEU A 91 -6.54 5.63 24.48
N LYS A 92 -7.08 6.69 25.10
CA LYS A 92 -8.21 7.45 24.54
C LYS A 92 -7.84 8.08 23.21
N SER A 93 -6.71 8.81 23.16
CA SER A 93 -6.21 9.46 21.96
C SER A 93 -5.99 8.47 20.82
N ASN A 94 -5.46 7.29 21.12
CA ASN A 94 -5.22 6.26 20.13
C ASN A 94 -6.49 5.72 19.48
N ILE A 95 -7.60 5.60 20.23
CA ILE A 95 -8.89 5.19 19.66
C ILE A 95 -9.55 6.33 18.87
N THR A 96 -9.47 7.58 19.35
CA THR A 96 -10.14 8.71 18.71
C THR A 96 -9.34 9.25 17.53
N ASP A 97 -8.19 9.84 17.82
CA ASP A 97 -7.39 10.61 16.87
C ASP A 97 -6.36 9.71 16.18
N GLY A 98 -5.78 8.75 16.90
CA GLY A 98 -4.77 7.82 16.38
C GLY A 98 -5.30 6.93 15.25
N GLN A 99 -6.56 6.49 15.34
CA GLN A 99 -7.19 5.75 14.25
C GLN A 99 -7.36 6.61 12.99
N LEU A 100 -7.74 7.88 13.15
CA LEU A 100 -7.88 8.79 12.02
C LEU A 100 -6.52 9.15 11.44
N TYR A 101 -5.54 9.43 12.28
CA TYR A 101 -4.14 9.64 11.88
C TYR A 101 -3.63 8.48 11.01
N SER A 102 -3.69 7.25 11.54
CA SER A 102 -3.20 6.07 10.80
C SER A 102 -3.99 5.81 9.52
N ASN A 103 -5.33 5.76 9.59
CA ASN A 103 -6.13 5.36 8.44
C ASN A 103 -6.09 6.40 7.32
N VAL A 104 -6.15 7.70 7.65
CA VAL A 104 -6.02 8.78 6.65
C VAL A 104 -4.64 8.74 6.02
N TRP A 105 -3.58 8.58 6.81
CA TRP A 105 -2.22 8.45 6.27
C TRP A 105 -2.10 7.29 5.28
N GLN A 106 -2.66 6.13 5.62
CA GLN A 106 -2.61 4.97 4.73
C GLN A 106 -3.38 5.19 3.43
N ILE A 107 -4.56 5.84 3.48
CA ILE A 107 -5.34 6.19 2.30
C ILE A 107 -4.54 7.15 1.41
N GLU A 108 -3.97 8.19 2.01
CA GLU A 108 -3.17 9.19 1.29
C GLU A 108 -1.89 8.62 0.69
N ASN A 109 -1.34 7.55 1.26
CA ASN A 109 -0.19 6.81 0.71
C ASN A 109 -0.61 5.67 -0.24
N GLY A 110 -1.81 5.74 -0.83
CA GLY A 110 -2.28 4.81 -1.87
C GLY A 110 -2.58 3.39 -1.39
N ARG A 111 -2.56 3.12 -0.08
CA ARG A 111 -2.75 1.75 0.44
C ARG A 111 -4.17 1.24 0.24
N LEU A 112 -5.14 2.14 0.08
CA LEU A 112 -6.54 1.80 -0.15
C LEU A 112 -6.73 0.94 -1.42
N PHE A 113 -5.94 1.17 -2.47
CA PHE A 113 -5.95 0.34 -3.68
C PHE A 113 -4.98 -0.83 -3.58
N GLN A 114 -3.81 -0.62 -2.97
CA GLN A 114 -2.75 -1.63 -2.88
C GLN A 114 -3.15 -2.83 -2.02
N VAL A 115 -3.73 -2.60 -0.84
CA VAL A 115 -4.04 -3.68 0.13
C VAL A 115 -5.07 -4.66 -0.44
N PRO A 116 -6.23 -4.21 -1.00
CA PRO A 116 -7.14 -5.11 -1.68
C PRO A 116 -6.49 -5.89 -2.83
N ALA A 117 -5.63 -5.24 -3.64
CA ALA A 117 -4.91 -5.91 -4.72
C ALA A 117 -4.07 -7.08 -4.21
N LEU A 118 -3.29 -6.86 -3.14
CA LEU A 118 -2.45 -7.88 -2.51
C LEU A 118 -3.29 -9.03 -1.94
N PHE A 119 -4.43 -8.73 -1.31
CA PHE A 119 -5.34 -9.75 -0.80
C PHE A 119 -5.89 -10.62 -1.93
N MET A 120 -6.26 -10.00 -3.05
CA MET A 120 -6.73 -10.71 -4.24
C MET A 120 -5.63 -11.60 -4.84
N TYR A 121 -4.38 -11.13 -4.93
CA TYR A 121 -3.25 -11.96 -5.37
C TYR A 121 -3.00 -13.13 -4.41
N GLY A 122 -3.01 -12.90 -3.09
CA GLY A 122 -2.86 -13.95 -2.09
C GLY A 122 -3.95 -15.02 -2.20
N MET A 123 -5.21 -14.60 -2.35
CA MET A 123 -6.35 -15.51 -2.59
C MET A 123 -6.15 -16.33 -3.88
N LEU A 124 -5.72 -15.70 -4.98
CA LEU A 124 -5.47 -16.38 -6.25
C LEU A 124 -4.36 -17.42 -6.16
N LEU A 125 -3.24 -17.06 -5.54
CA LEU A 125 -2.12 -17.98 -5.30
C LEU A 125 -2.55 -19.16 -4.43
N GLY A 126 -3.40 -18.91 -3.41
CA GLY A 126 -4.02 -19.94 -2.58
C GLY A 126 -4.91 -20.90 -3.38
N ARG A 127 -5.82 -20.38 -4.23
CA ARG A 127 -6.68 -21.19 -5.11
C ARG A 127 -5.89 -22.10 -6.03
N MET A 128 -4.81 -21.58 -6.60
CA MET A 128 -3.94 -22.30 -7.52
C MET A 128 -2.90 -23.17 -6.81
N ARG A 129 -2.92 -23.21 -5.46
CA ARG A 129 -2.01 -23.99 -4.61
C ARG A 129 -0.52 -23.69 -4.83
N TYR A 130 -0.17 -22.47 -5.24
CA TYR A 130 1.23 -22.08 -5.44
C TYR A 130 2.03 -22.04 -4.14
N PHE A 131 1.40 -22.06 -2.96
CA PHE A 131 2.11 -22.17 -1.68
C PHE A 131 2.44 -23.62 -1.27
N VAL A 132 1.90 -24.63 -1.96
CA VAL A 132 2.23 -26.03 -1.70
C VAL A 132 3.45 -26.41 -2.56
N LYS A 133 4.50 -26.94 -1.92
CA LYS A 133 5.73 -27.32 -2.65
C LYS A 133 5.44 -28.46 -3.63
N CYS A 134 5.67 -28.18 -4.90
CA CYS A 134 5.66 -29.12 -6.03
C CYS A 134 6.52 -28.54 -7.16
N GLU A 135 6.87 -29.33 -8.18
CA GLU A 135 7.73 -28.86 -9.27
C GLU A 135 7.19 -27.61 -9.97
N THR A 136 5.87 -27.54 -10.18
CA THR A 136 5.22 -26.39 -10.84
C THR A 136 5.28 -25.14 -9.98
N SER A 137 5.02 -25.24 -8.68
CA SER A 137 5.14 -24.14 -7.72
C SER A 137 6.59 -23.65 -7.58
N VAL A 138 7.55 -24.56 -7.46
CA VAL A 138 8.97 -24.21 -7.37
C VAL A 138 9.43 -23.50 -8.65
N ARG A 139 9.02 -23.98 -9.82
CA ARG A 139 9.33 -23.33 -11.11
C ARG A 139 8.70 -21.94 -11.19
N PHE A 140 7.46 -21.78 -10.72
CA PHE A 140 6.80 -20.48 -10.64
C PHE A 140 7.59 -19.51 -9.76
N TRP A 141 7.90 -19.88 -8.51
CA TRP A 141 8.61 -19.00 -7.58
C TRP A 141 10.06 -18.70 -7.99
N LYS A 142 10.79 -19.64 -8.61
CA LYS A 142 12.11 -19.34 -9.21
C LYS A 142 12.00 -18.29 -10.32
N ARG A 143 11.01 -18.42 -11.20
CA ARG A 143 10.77 -17.41 -12.25
C ARG A 143 10.36 -16.06 -11.66
N THR A 144 9.47 -16.07 -10.67
CA THR A 144 9.05 -14.85 -9.96
C THR A 144 10.23 -14.16 -9.29
N LEU A 145 11.12 -14.90 -8.62
CA LEU A 145 12.33 -14.35 -7.99
C LEU A 145 13.23 -13.63 -9.01
N ILE A 146 13.52 -14.29 -10.14
CA ILE A 146 14.39 -13.72 -11.19
C ILE A 146 13.73 -12.50 -11.82
N ILE A 147 12.47 -12.61 -12.23
CA ILE A 147 11.75 -11.53 -12.93
C ILE A 147 11.53 -10.34 -11.98
N ALA A 148 11.08 -10.58 -10.74
CA ALA A 148 10.85 -9.51 -9.77
C ALA A 148 12.16 -8.85 -9.34
N GLY A 149 13.23 -9.62 -9.14
CA GLY A 149 14.56 -9.08 -8.84
C GLY A 149 15.10 -8.20 -9.97
N ALA A 150 15.05 -8.69 -11.21
CA ALA A 150 15.48 -7.92 -12.39
C ALA A 150 14.63 -6.65 -12.57
N ALA A 151 13.31 -6.77 -12.47
CA ALA A 151 12.40 -5.63 -12.60
C ALA A 151 12.60 -4.60 -11.47
N PHE A 152 12.86 -5.05 -10.24
CA PHE A 152 13.15 -4.16 -9.11
C PHE A 152 14.41 -3.35 -9.37
N VAL A 153 15.49 -4.02 -9.81
CA VAL A 153 16.77 -3.37 -10.14
C VAL A 153 16.56 -2.33 -11.25
N VAL A 154 15.92 -2.72 -12.36
CA VAL A 154 15.64 -1.81 -13.47
C VAL A 154 14.83 -0.61 -13.00
N LEU A 155 13.70 -0.83 -12.32
CA LEU A 155 12.82 0.24 -11.88
C LEU A 155 13.48 1.15 -10.85
N TYR A 156 14.29 0.60 -9.94
CA TYR A 156 15.02 1.37 -8.93
C TYR A 156 16.04 2.30 -9.58
N PHE A 157 16.87 1.78 -10.48
CA PHE A 157 17.85 2.61 -11.20
C PHE A 157 17.18 3.60 -12.15
N THR A 158 16.09 3.24 -12.82
CA THR A 158 15.29 4.18 -13.60
C THR A 158 14.76 5.31 -12.72
N LYS A 159 14.16 5.01 -11.56
CA LYS A 159 13.68 6.01 -10.59
C LYS A 159 14.80 6.97 -10.18
N MET A 160 15.99 6.45 -9.88
CA MET A 160 17.14 7.28 -9.53
C MET A 160 17.61 8.16 -10.70
N GLY A 161 17.70 7.60 -11.90
CA GLY A 161 18.14 8.31 -13.10
C GLY A 161 17.20 9.43 -13.52
N ILE A 162 15.88 9.25 -13.33
CA ILE A 162 14.89 10.29 -13.70
C ILE A 162 14.62 11.30 -12.58
N ALA A 163 15.00 11.01 -11.33
CA ALA A 163 14.76 11.88 -10.18
C ALA A 163 15.18 13.36 -10.39
N PRO A 164 16.31 13.68 -11.06
CA PRO A 164 16.68 15.07 -11.34
C PRO A 164 15.67 15.83 -12.20
N TYR A 165 14.93 15.13 -13.08
CA TYR A 165 13.92 15.74 -13.95
C TYR A 165 12.55 15.83 -13.29
N ILE A 166 12.28 14.96 -12.31
CA ILE A 166 11.01 14.90 -11.59
C ILE A 166 10.97 15.92 -10.45
N LYS A 167 12.08 16.08 -9.69
CA LYS A 167 12.15 17.00 -8.54
C LYS A 167 11.71 18.44 -8.82
N PRO A 168 12.05 19.07 -9.97
CA PRO A 168 11.63 20.44 -10.26
C PRO A 168 10.14 20.60 -10.59
N MET A 169 9.39 19.50 -10.78
CA MET A 169 7.96 19.53 -11.07
C MET A 169 7.13 19.90 -9.83
N SER A 170 5.83 20.11 -10.01
CA SER A 170 4.93 20.48 -8.90
C SER A 170 4.92 19.42 -7.78
N GLU A 171 4.64 19.85 -6.55
CA GLU A 171 4.55 18.94 -5.40
C GLU A 171 3.49 17.85 -5.60
N ALA A 172 2.35 18.21 -6.21
CA ALA A 172 1.28 17.29 -6.55
C ALA A 172 1.74 16.20 -7.53
N PHE A 173 2.54 16.57 -8.53
CA PHE A 173 3.15 15.62 -9.46
C PHE A 173 4.10 14.66 -8.72
N ASN A 174 5.03 15.23 -7.94
CA ASN A 174 6.01 14.47 -7.18
C ASN A 174 5.36 13.47 -6.22
N THR A 175 4.25 13.86 -5.60
CA THR A 175 3.48 13.01 -4.69
C THR A 175 2.87 11.81 -5.41
N GLY A 176 2.10 12.03 -6.48
CA GLY A 176 1.48 10.96 -7.24
C GLY A 176 2.51 9.98 -7.82
N TYR A 177 3.59 10.52 -8.40
CA TYR A 177 4.71 9.73 -8.90
C TYR A 177 5.34 8.87 -7.79
N SER A 178 5.63 9.47 -6.63
CA SER A 178 6.32 8.79 -5.54
C SER A 178 5.48 7.66 -4.93
N ILE A 179 4.16 7.86 -4.78
CA ILE A 179 3.25 6.84 -4.25
C ILE A 179 3.12 5.68 -5.25
N ALA A 180 2.90 5.97 -6.54
CA ALA A 180 2.75 4.94 -7.56
C ALA A 180 4.03 4.10 -7.73
N ILE A 181 5.17 4.75 -7.99
CA ILE A 181 6.45 4.03 -8.18
C ILE A 181 6.92 3.37 -6.89
N GLY A 182 6.71 4.01 -5.73
CA GLY A 182 6.98 3.41 -4.43
C GLY A 182 6.19 2.13 -4.21
N SER A 183 4.90 2.11 -4.56
CA SER A 183 4.04 0.93 -4.49
C SER A 183 4.59 -0.23 -5.32
N TYR A 184 5.09 0.04 -6.53
CA TYR A 184 5.64 -0.97 -7.42
C TYR A 184 6.94 -1.56 -6.90
N LEU A 185 7.87 -0.71 -6.42
CA LEU A 185 9.12 -1.16 -5.83
C LEU A 185 8.85 -2.04 -4.61
N ASN A 186 7.95 -1.62 -3.73
CA ASN A 186 7.55 -2.40 -2.56
C ASN A 186 6.91 -3.74 -2.97
N PHE A 187 6.08 -3.76 -4.00
CA PHE A 187 5.47 -4.98 -4.52
C PHE A 187 6.51 -5.94 -5.10
N LEU A 188 7.44 -5.45 -5.92
CA LEU A 188 8.51 -6.25 -6.52
C LEU A 188 9.42 -6.83 -5.43
N PHE A 189 9.78 -6.02 -4.43
CA PHE A 189 10.57 -6.47 -3.29
C PHE A 189 9.83 -7.53 -2.47
N MET A 190 8.53 -7.34 -2.21
CA MET A 190 7.70 -8.34 -1.57
C MET A 190 7.67 -9.66 -2.37
N CYS A 191 7.54 -9.60 -3.70
CA CYS A 191 7.60 -10.79 -4.56
C CYS A 191 8.94 -11.53 -4.43
N VAL A 192 10.06 -10.81 -4.32
CA VAL A 192 11.38 -11.40 -4.04
C VAL A 192 11.37 -12.12 -2.68
N LEU A 193 10.93 -11.45 -1.62
CA LEU A 193 10.88 -12.03 -0.26
C LEU A 193 10.00 -13.27 -0.18
N VAL A 194 8.79 -13.22 -0.76
CA VAL A 194 7.87 -14.36 -0.76
C VAL A 194 8.47 -15.51 -1.55
N SER A 195 9.08 -15.24 -2.72
CA SER A 195 9.75 -16.29 -3.50
C SER A 195 10.90 -16.94 -2.74
N MET A 196 11.70 -16.16 -2.00
CA MET A 196 12.77 -16.70 -1.15
C MET A 196 12.24 -17.58 -0.02
N PHE A 197 11.09 -17.22 0.57
CA PHE A 197 10.48 -17.97 1.65
C PHE A 197 9.81 -19.28 1.17
N THR A 198 9.24 -19.29 -0.03
CA THR A 198 8.51 -20.45 -0.57
C THR A 198 9.40 -21.49 -1.24
N LEU A 199 10.58 -21.11 -1.73
CA LEU A 199 11.57 -22.02 -2.32
C LEU A 199 12.21 -22.94 -1.27
#